data_AF-A0A366ZCF5-F1
#
_entry.id   AF-A0A366ZCF5-F1
#
_cell.length_a   1.000
_cell.length_b   1.000
_cell.length_c   1.000
_cell.angle_alpha   90.00
_cell.angle_beta   90.00
_cell.angle_gamma   90.00
#
_symmetry.space_group_name_H-M   'P 1'
#
loop_
_entity.id
_entity.type
_entity.pdbx_description
1 polymer ?
#
loop_
_entity_poly.entity_id
_entity_poly.type
_entity_poly.pdbx_seq_one_letter_code
_entity_poly.pdbx_strand_id
1 'polypeptide(L)'
;MLPVAPAPVRHPLPCRTDPDLWFAESPAQLEEAKTLCADCPVRDACLAGALDRGEPWGVWGGEIFERGVVIARKRPRGRPRKVAAA
;
A
#
# COMPACT_ATOMS: atom_id res chain seq x y z
N MET A 1 19.02 1.30 -33.90
CA MET A 1 18.99 0.15 -32.97
C MET A 1 18.71 0.70 -31.59
N LEU A 2 17.49 0.53 -31.07
CA LEU A 2 17.15 1.00 -29.73
C LEU A 2 17.87 0.08 -28.71
N PRO A 3 18.55 0.62 -27.69
CA PRO A 3 19.13 -0.22 -26.65
C PRO A 3 17.99 -0.98 -25.94
N VAL A 4 18.06 -2.31 -25.99
CA VAL A 4 17.20 -3.19 -25.19
C VAL A 4 17.55 -2.92 -23.73
N ALA A 5 16.65 -2.26 -23.02
CA ALA A 5 16.79 -2.04 -21.58
C ALA A 5 16.93 -3.41 -20.89
N PRO A 6 17.83 -3.55 -19.90
CA PRO A 6 17.98 -4.80 -19.17
C PRO A 6 16.62 -5.18 -18.56
N ALA A 7 16.22 -6.45 -18.72
CA ALA A 7 15.02 -6.97 -18.07
C ALA A 7 15.14 -6.72 -16.56
N PRO A 8 14.09 -6.18 -15.90
CA PRO A 8 14.17 -5.87 -14.48
C PRO A 8 14.51 -7.15 -13.72
N VAL A 9 15.56 -7.07 -12.89
CA VAL A 9 15.89 -8.11 -11.92
C VAL A 9 14.60 -8.45 -11.16
N ARG A 10 14.16 -9.71 -11.25
CA ARG A 10 12.99 -10.19 -10.51
C ARG A 10 13.38 -10.29 -9.03
N HIS A 11 13.44 -9.14 -8.36
CA HIS A 11 13.44 -9.10 -6.91
C HIS A 11 12.08 -9.62 -6.42
N PRO A 12 12.06 -10.48 -5.40
CA PRO A 12 10.81 -10.85 -4.75
C PRO A 12 10.15 -9.58 -4.24
N LEU A 13 8.97 -9.27 -4.78
CA LEU A 13 8.20 -8.12 -4.32
C LEU A 13 7.55 -8.49 -2.99
N PRO A 14 7.72 -7.69 -1.92
CA PRO A 14 7.15 -7.99 -0.61
C PRO A 14 5.64 -8.28 -0.67
N CYS A 15 4.92 -7.53 -1.50
CA CYS A 15 3.47 -7.70 -1.72
C CYS A 15 3.06 -9.04 -2.35
N ARG A 16 3.99 -9.78 -2.95
CA ARG A 16 3.73 -11.12 -3.51
C ARG A 16 4.05 -12.23 -2.52
N THR A 17 4.81 -11.94 -1.48
CA THR A 17 5.16 -12.90 -0.43
C THR A 17 4.04 -13.03 0.59
N ASP A 18 3.39 -11.93 0.95
CA ASP A 18 2.24 -11.90 1.87
C ASP A 18 1.14 -10.97 1.33
N PRO A 19 0.28 -11.44 0.41
CA PRO A 19 -0.78 -10.60 -0.16
C PRO A 19 -1.80 -10.13 0.89
N ASP A 20 -2.09 -10.96 1.89
CA ASP A 20 -3.14 -10.66 2.89
C ASP A 20 -2.79 -9.42 3.72
N LEU A 21 -1.50 -9.18 3.97
CA LEU A 21 -1.05 -7.98 4.68
C LEU A 21 -1.26 -6.69 3.86
N TRP A 22 -1.04 -6.72 2.53
CA TRP A 22 -1.25 -5.57 1.64
C TRP A 22 -2.73 -5.22 1.46
N PHE A 23 -3.58 -6.21 1.68
CA PHE A 23 -5.04 -6.12 1.64
C PHE A 23 -5.63 -6.39 3.04
N ALA A 24 -4.96 -5.90 4.08
CA ALA A 24 -5.50 -5.98 5.44
C ALA A 24 -6.55 -4.90 5.69
N GLU A 25 -7.55 -5.19 6.51
CA GLU A 25 -8.49 -4.17 6.97
C GLU A 25 -7.95 -3.35 8.15
N SER A 26 -7.03 -3.91 8.92
CA SER A 26 -6.53 -3.28 10.15
C SER A 26 -5.55 -2.15 9.82
N PRO A 27 -5.67 -0.97 10.47
CA PRO A 27 -4.73 0.11 10.27
C PRO A 27 -3.28 -0.30 10.57
N ALA A 28 -3.05 -1.11 11.61
CA ALA A 28 -1.72 -1.54 12.00
C ALA A 28 -1.02 -2.36 10.91
N GLN A 29 -1.72 -3.32 10.30
CA GLN A 29 -1.18 -4.14 9.21
C GLN A 29 -0.95 -3.33 7.93
N LEU A 30 -1.81 -2.34 7.65
CA LEU A 30 -1.59 -1.45 6.50
C LEU A 30 -0.35 -0.57 6.68
N GLU A 31 -0.07 -0.08 7.89
CA GLU A 31 1.18 0.63 8.18
C GLU A 31 2.40 -0.30 8.09
N GLU A 32 2.26 -1.55 8.50
CA GLU A 32 3.30 -2.58 8.34
C GLU A 32 3.60 -2.86 6.87
N ALA A 33 2.57 -3.14 6.05
CA ALA A 33 2.72 -3.30 4.60
C ALA A 33 3.35 -2.06 3.94
N LYS A 34 2.95 -0.86 4.37
CA LYS A 34 3.55 0.41 3.89
C LYS A 34 5.04 0.49 4.21
N THR A 35 5.44 0.06 5.42
CA THR A 35 6.85 0.00 5.83
C THR A 35 7.62 -1.03 5.01
N LEU A 36 7.08 -2.24 4.82
CA LEU A 36 7.70 -3.27 3.99
C LEU A 36 7.80 -2.88 2.52
N CYS A 37 6.91 -1.99 2.07
CA CYS A 37 6.97 -1.45 0.71
C CYS A 37 8.15 -0.48 0.51
N ALA A 38 8.79 0.05 1.56
CA ALA A 38 9.81 1.10 1.45
C ALA A 38 11.00 0.72 0.55
N ASP A 39 11.46 -0.53 0.61
CA ASP A 39 12.60 -1.04 -0.17
C ASP A 39 12.20 -1.67 -1.51
N CYS A 40 10.92 -1.57 -1.90
CA CYS A 40 10.44 -2.15 -3.15
C CYS A 40 10.96 -1.36 -4.37
N PRO A 41 11.58 -2.02 -5.37
CA PRO A 41 12.21 -1.32 -6.51
C PRO A 41 11.20 -0.74 -7.50
N VAL A 42 9.91 -1.09 -7.39
CA VAL A 42 8.84 -0.69 -8.32
C VAL A 42 7.78 0.19 -7.67
N ARG A 43 8.09 0.84 -6.54
CA ARG A 43 7.12 1.66 -5.79
C ARG A 43 6.43 2.70 -6.66
N ASP A 44 7.19 3.49 -7.40
CA ASP A 44 6.63 4.59 -8.21
C ASP A 44 5.73 4.07 -9.34
N ALA A 45 6.18 3.02 -10.05
CA ALA A 45 5.38 2.38 -11.09
C ALA A 45 4.12 1.70 -10.51
N CYS A 46 4.23 1.10 -9.33
CA CYS A 46 3.12 0.48 -8.61
C CYS A 46 2.08 1.53 -8.19
N LEU A 47 2.52 2.66 -7.63
CA LEU A 47 1.66 3.77 -7.23
C LEU A 47 0.94 4.37 -8.45
N ALA A 48 1.68 4.66 -9.53
CA ALA A 48 1.11 5.20 -10.75
C ALA A 48 0.04 4.27 -11.33
N GLY A 49 0.31 2.96 -11.38
CA GLY A 49 -0.67 1.97 -11.84
C GLY A 49 -1.90 1.86 -10.93
N ALA A 50 -1.73 1.99 -9.61
CA ALA A 50 -2.86 1.95 -8.67
C ALA A 50 -3.75 3.20 -8.77
N LEU A 51 -3.14 4.37 -9.00
CA LEU A 51 -3.87 5.61 -9.26
C LEU A 51 -4.66 5.55 -10.57
N ASP A 52 -4.05 5.04 -11.64
CA ASP A 52 -4.69 4.88 -12.95
C ASP A 52 -5.91 3.95 -12.89
N ARG A 53 -5.81 2.85 -12.14
CA ARG A 53 -6.93 1.90 -11.94
C ARG A 53 -7.95 2.35 -10.91
N GLY A 54 -7.64 3.37 -10.10
CA GLY A 54 -8.48 3.79 -8.99
C GLY A 54 -8.68 2.67 -7.98
N GLU A 55 -7.59 2.01 -7.55
CA GLU A 55 -7.65 0.83 -6.69
C GLU A 55 -8.51 1.10 -5.44
N PRO A 56 -9.52 0.27 -5.16
CA PRO A 56 -10.54 0.61 -4.18
C PRO A 56 -9.99 0.60 -2.75
N TRP A 57 -8.94 -0.20 -2.48
CA TRP A 57 -8.32 -0.28 -1.17
C TRP A 57 -6.98 -1.05 -1.19
N GLY A 58 -6.24 -1.01 -0.07
CA GLY A 58 -4.99 -1.75 0.14
C GLY A 58 -3.74 -0.86 0.11
N VAL A 59 -2.55 -1.45 0.21
CA VAL A 59 -1.28 -0.72 0.09
C VAL A 59 -0.74 -0.83 -1.32
N TRP A 60 -0.42 0.30 -1.94
CA TRP A 60 0.13 0.37 -3.30
C TRP A 60 1.24 1.39 -3.37
N GLY A 61 2.42 0.98 -3.84
CA GLY A 61 3.59 1.86 -3.98
C GLY A 61 4.06 2.56 -2.69
N GLY A 62 3.67 2.02 -1.52
CA GLY A 62 3.97 2.63 -0.22
C GLY A 62 2.89 3.60 0.27
N GLU A 63 1.72 3.62 -0.37
CA GLU A 63 0.58 4.42 0.06
C GLU A 63 -0.65 3.56 0.34
N ILE A 64 -1.48 4.01 1.27
CA ILE A 64 -2.73 3.32 1.62
C ILE A 64 -3.84 3.90 0.75
N PHE A 65 -4.58 3.02 0.09
CA PHE A 65 -5.78 3.35 -0.67
C PHE A 65 -7.02 3.04 0.17
N GLU A 66 -7.99 3.94 0.12
CA GLU A 66 -9.33 3.71 0.62
C GLU A 66 -10.33 4.42 -0.30
N ARG A 67 -11.31 3.70 -0.83
CA ARG A 67 -12.32 4.22 -1.76
C ARG A 67 -11.71 4.92 -2.99
N GLY A 68 -10.60 4.39 -3.51
CA GLY A 68 -9.92 4.95 -4.69
C GLY A 68 -9.07 6.18 -4.42
N VAL A 69 -8.94 6.62 -3.16
CA VAL A 69 -8.09 7.76 -2.79
C VAL A 69 -6.93 7.32 -1.91
N VAL A 70 -5.79 7.99 -2.09
CA VAL A 70 -4.62 7.83 -1.22
C VAL A 70 -4.89 8.52 0.12
N ILE A 71 -4.70 7.78 1.21
CA ILE A 71 -4.78 8.27 2.58
C ILE A 71 -3.46 8.04 3.31
N ALA A 72 -3.08 8.96 4.19
CA ALA A 72 -1.85 8.83 4.95
C ALA A 72 -1.91 7.67 5.96
N ARG A 73 -3.08 7.48 6.60
CA ARG A 73 -3.38 6.41 7.57
C ARG A 73 -4.86 6.05 7.56
N LYS A 74 -5.20 4.77 7.67
CA LYS A 74 -6.58 4.30 7.82
C LYS A 74 -7.07 4.56 9.25
N ARG A 75 -8.22 5.22 9.41
CA ARG A 75 -8.83 5.41 10.74
C ARG A 75 -9.43 4.08 11.21
N PRO A 76 -9.15 3.61 12.44
CA PRO A 76 -9.74 2.38 12.93
C PRO A 76 -11.27 2.47 12.94
N ARG A 77 -11.93 1.43 12.44
CA ARG A 77 -13.38 1.29 12.53
C ARG A 77 -13.74 0.97 13.97
N GLY A 78 -14.41 1.90 14.65
CA GLY A 78 -14.83 1.73 16.04
C GLY A 78 -15.36 3.03 16.64
N ARG A 79 -16.34 2.91 17.53
CA ARG A 79 -16.92 4.05 18.26
C ARG A 79 -15.80 4.90 18.88
N PRO A 80 -15.81 6.24 18.75
CA PRO A 80 -14.90 7.10 19.49
C PRO A 80 -14.93 6.67 20.96
N ARG A 81 -13.76 6.56 21.61
CA ARG A 81 -13.74 6.31 23.07
C ARG A 81 -14.64 7.35 23.71
N LYS A 82 -15.59 6.93 24.54
CA LYS A 82 -16.37 7.83 25.37
C LYS A 82 -15.33 8.58 26.21
N VAL A 83 -15.06 9.84 25.87
CA VAL A 83 -14.25 10.71 26.71
C VAL A 83 -15.03 10.78 28.01
N ALA A 84 -14.51 10.17 29.08
CA ALA A 84 -15.04 10.40 30.41
C ALA A 84 -14.75 11.87 30.70
N ALA A 85 -15.75 12.72 30.48
CA ALA A 85 -15.75 14.07 31.00
C ALA A 85 -15.77 13.94 32.53
N ALA A 86 -14.73 14.50 33.15
CA ALA A 86 -14.57 14.62 34.59
C ALA A 86 -15.62 15.56 35.18
#